data_AF-A0A2N3I3N9-F1
#
_entry.id   AF-A0A2N3I3N9-F1
#
_cell.length_a   1.000
_cell.length_b   1.000
_cell.length_c   1.000
_cell.angle_alpha   90.00
_cell.angle_beta   90.00
_cell.angle_gamma   90.00
#
_symmetry.space_group_name_H-M   'P 1'
#
loop_
_entity.id
_entity.type
_entity.pdbx_description
1 polymer ?
#
loop_
_entity_poly.entity_id
_entity_poly.type
_entity_poly.pdbx_seq_one_letter_code
_entity_poly.pdbx_strand_id
1 'polypeptide(L)'
;MTTIDLKLTLQLKENEFFKVGDHIFTKNENLQPLENQVHFCGSCAIEAFKEYENLLSLEIMERWSKLTKALNQSTSCCAVWDDRKIIQELVDNKEHSVSWYVQNCRVC
;
A
#
# COMPACT_ATOMS: atom_id res chain seq x y z
N MET A 1 24.72 -1.13 -32.09
CA MET A 1 23.70 -1.35 -31.05
C MET A 1 22.37 -1.00 -31.67
N THR A 2 21.40 -1.90 -31.60
CA THR A 2 20.07 -1.69 -32.17
C THR A 2 19.10 -1.55 -31.01
N THR A 3 18.45 -0.40 -30.90
CA THR A 3 17.44 -0.15 -29.89
C THR A 3 16.10 -0.62 -30.42
N ILE A 4 15.39 -1.43 -29.65
CA ILE A 4 14.03 -1.90 -29.97
C ILE A 4 13.09 -1.26 -28.96
N ASP A 5 12.22 -0.38 -29.42
CA ASP A 5 11.19 0.23 -28.60
C ASP A 5 9.95 -0.68 -28.56
N LEU A 6 9.68 -1.25 -27.38
CA LEU A 6 8.50 -2.09 -27.13
C LEU A 6 7.44 -1.27 -26.39
N LYS A 7 6.22 -1.27 -26.91
CA LYS A 7 5.05 -0.69 -26.23
C LYS A 7 4.23 -1.80 -25.58
N LEU A 8 4.25 -1.85 -24.25
CA LEU A 8 3.49 -2.82 -23.46
C LEU A 8 2.17 -2.20 -22.99
N THR A 9 1.09 -2.97 -23.06
CA THR A 9 -0.20 -2.60 -22.46
C THR A 9 -0.47 -3.56 -21.31
N LEU A 10 -0.55 -3.01 -20.10
CA LEU A 10 -0.84 -3.79 -18.90
C LEU A 10 -2.35 -3.80 -18.66
N GLN A 11 -2.94 -4.99 -18.60
CA GLN A 11 -4.33 -5.16 -18.18
C GLN A 11 -4.36 -5.70 -16.75
N LEU A 12 -4.90 -4.91 -15.84
CA LEU A 12 -5.07 -5.29 -14.44
C LEU A 12 -6.55 -5.43 -14.14
N LYS A 13 -6.91 -6.42 -13.33
CA LYS A 13 -8.27 -6.55 -12.80
C LYS A 13 -8.50 -5.44 -11.78
N GLU A 14 -9.66 -4.80 -11.81
CA GLU A 14 -9.95 -3.64 -10.96
C GLU A 14 -9.70 -3.93 -9.48
N ASN A 15 -10.00 -5.13 -8.98
CA ASN A 15 -9.80 -5.50 -7.58
C ASN A 15 -8.35 -5.82 -7.18
N GLU A 16 -7.37 -5.62 -8.08
CA GLU A 16 -5.97 -5.98 -7.84
C GLU A 16 -5.02 -4.78 -7.82
N PHE A 17 -5.58 -3.58 -8.02
CA PHE A 17 -4.84 -2.33 -7.97
C PHE A 17 -5.73 -1.15 -7.57
N PHE A 18 -5.09 -0.05 -7.18
CA PHE A 18 -5.70 1.28 -7.06
C PHE A 18 -4.70 2.33 -7.55
N LYS A 19 -5.17 3.54 -7.81
CA LYS A 19 -4.34 4.64 -8.31
C LYS A 19 -4.23 5.76 -7.29
N VAL A 20 -3.05 6.38 -7.23
CA VAL A 20 -2.80 7.60 -6.45
C VAL A 20 -2.01 8.56 -7.34
N GLY A 21 -2.71 9.53 -7.93
CA GLY A 21 -2.14 10.34 -9.01
C GLY A 21 -1.70 9.46 -10.18
N ASP A 22 -0.45 9.62 -10.63
CA ASP A 22 0.14 8.84 -11.73
C ASP A 22 0.71 7.48 -11.28
N HIS A 23 0.62 7.16 -9.99
CA HIS A 23 1.15 5.92 -9.44
C HIS A 23 0.09 4.82 -9.34
N ILE A 24 0.50 3.59 -9.63
CA ILE A 24 -0.32 2.38 -9.54
C ILE A 24 0.18 1.56 -8.37
N PHE A 25 -0.70 1.25 -7.42
CA PHE A 25 -0.40 0.34 -6.32
C PHE A 25 -1.09 -1.00 -6.58
N THR A 26 -0.36 -2.10 -6.44
CA THR A 26 -0.84 -3.44 -6.79
C THR A 26 -0.37 -4.50 -5.81
N LYS A 27 -1.12 -5.60 -5.74
CA LYS A 27 -0.73 -6.82 -5.03
C LYS A 27 0.16 -7.77 -5.86
N ASN A 28 0.50 -7.44 -7.10
CA ASN A 28 1.36 -8.28 -7.95
C ASN A 28 2.79 -7.72 -7.98
N GLU A 29 3.68 -8.34 -7.21
CA GLU A 29 5.09 -7.94 -7.10
C GLU A 29 5.85 -7.99 -8.44
N ASN A 30 5.42 -8.85 -9.38
CA ASN A 30 6.08 -9.01 -10.67
C ASN A 30 5.94 -7.80 -11.59
N LEU A 31 5.07 -6.85 -11.24
CA LEU A 31 4.84 -5.63 -12.01
C LEU A 31 5.77 -4.48 -11.63
N GLN A 32 6.36 -4.53 -10.43
CA GLN A 32 7.26 -3.49 -9.94
C GLN A 32 8.49 -3.25 -10.84
N PRO A 33 9.12 -4.28 -11.45
CA PRO A 33 10.25 -4.07 -12.35
C PRO A 33 9.87 -3.46 -13.72
N LEU A 34 8.58 -3.44 -14.07
CA LEU A 34 8.13 -3.03 -15.40
C LEU A 34 8.06 -1.51 -15.55
N GLU A 35 7.74 -0.80 -14.47
CA GLU A 35 7.62 0.66 -14.46
C GLU A 35 7.89 1.26 -13.09
N ASN A 36 8.59 2.40 -13.06
CA ASN A 36 8.89 3.16 -11.83
C ASN A 36 7.64 3.65 -11.09
N GLN A 37 6.50 3.72 -11.78
CA GLN A 37 5.23 4.20 -11.22
C GLN A 37 4.40 3.08 -10.60
N VAL A 38 4.83 1.81 -10.73
CA VAL A 38 4.13 0.65 -10.19
C VAL A 38 4.75 0.22 -8.87
N HIS A 39 3.93 0.21 -7.82
CA HIS A 39 4.35 -0.11 -6.46
C HIS A 39 3.63 -1.34 -5.93
N PHE A 40 4.38 -2.22 -5.27
CA PHE A 40 3.79 -3.34 -4.53
C PHE A 40 3.35 -2.92 -3.13
N CYS A 41 2.09 -3.20 -2.77
CA CYS A 41 1.52 -2.84 -1.46
C CYS A 41 0.93 -4.03 -0.68
N GLY A 42 1.24 -5.27 -1.08
CA GLY A 42 0.71 -6.46 -0.41
C GLY A 42 -0.77 -6.74 -0.71
N SER A 43 -1.19 -7.99 -0.48
CA SER A 43 -2.51 -8.50 -0.91
C SER A 43 -3.67 -8.04 -0.04
N CYS A 44 -3.49 -7.93 1.28
CA CYS A 44 -4.59 -7.67 2.22
C CYS A 44 -5.06 -6.22 2.23
N ALA A 45 -4.20 -5.28 1.82
CA ALA A 45 -4.48 -3.86 1.96
C ALA A 45 -5.22 -3.24 0.77
N ILE A 46 -5.26 -3.90 -0.41
CA ILE A 46 -5.88 -3.33 -1.63
C ILE A 46 -7.35 -2.97 -1.43
N GLU A 47 -8.13 -3.86 -0.80
CA GLU A 47 -9.56 -3.62 -0.57
C GLU A 47 -9.77 -2.43 0.37
N ALA A 48 -8.97 -2.34 1.43
CA ALA A 48 -9.01 -1.22 2.35
C ALA A 48 -8.63 0.09 1.65
N PHE A 49 -7.57 0.12 0.84
CA PHE A 49 -7.15 1.31 0.11
C PHE A 49 -8.19 1.82 -0.89
N LYS A 50 -8.91 0.91 -1.57
CA LYS A 50 -9.97 1.29 -2.51
C LYS A 50 -11.10 2.09 -1.87
N GLU A 51 -11.44 1.77 -0.62
CA GLU A 51 -12.46 2.52 0.13
C GLU A 51 -12.06 3.99 0.34
N TYR A 52 -10.75 4.26 0.37
CA TYR A 52 -10.18 5.59 0.57
C TYR A 52 -9.55 6.19 -0.69
N GLU A 53 -9.70 5.60 -1.88
CA GLU A 53 -8.90 5.93 -3.08
C GLU A 53 -8.89 7.43 -3.41
N ASN A 54 -10.02 8.11 -3.25
CA ASN A 54 -10.17 9.55 -3.50
C ASN A 54 -9.47 10.46 -2.47
N LEU A 55 -9.06 9.91 -1.33
CA LEU A 55 -8.41 10.61 -0.23
C LEU A 55 -6.92 10.26 -0.12
N LEU A 56 -6.45 9.27 -0.88
CA LEU A 56 -5.05 8.86 -0.84
C LEU A 56 -4.15 9.88 -1.54
N SER A 57 -3.00 10.11 -0.93
CA SER A 57 -1.90 10.89 -1.48
C SER A 57 -0.61 10.07 -1.40
N LEU A 58 0.41 10.43 -2.18
CA LEU A 58 1.71 9.77 -2.08
C LEU A 58 2.32 9.90 -0.68
N GLU A 59 2.07 11.00 0.02
CA GLU A 59 2.48 11.19 1.40
C GLU A 59 1.82 10.16 2.34
N ILE A 60 0.51 9.95 2.21
CA ILE A 60 -0.23 8.93 2.97
C ILE A 60 0.34 7.54 2.68
N MET A 61 0.61 7.23 1.39
CA MET A 61 1.20 5.95 0.99
C MET A 61 2.60 5.74 1.55
N GLU A 62 3.42 6.79 1.58
CA GLU A 62 4.78 6.73 2.17
C GLU A 62 4.72 6.53 3.69
N ARG A 63 3.84 7.27 4.38
CA ARG A 63 3.60 7.12 5.82
C ARG A 63 3.12 5.71 6.17
N TRP A 64 2.15 5.20 5.42
CA TRP A 64 1.68 3.82 5.56
C TRP A 64 2.82 2.82 5.37
N SER A 65 3.61 2.94 4.29
CA SER A 65 4.72 2.03 4.02
C SER A 65 5.74 1.98 5.17
N LYS A 66 6.09 3.15 5.73
CA LYS A 66 6.99 3.25 6.89
C LYS A 66 6.37 2.61 8.14
N LEU A 67 5.09 2.90 8.41
CA LEU A 67 4.38 2.37 9.56
C LEU A 67 4.26 0.85 9.51
N THR A 68 3.82 0.28 8.39
CA THR A 68 3.65 -1.17 8.23
C THR A 68 4.99 -1.90 8.38
N LYS A 69 6.10 -1.32 7.90
CA LYS A 69 7.44 -1.86 8.15
C LYS A 69 7.79 -1.86 9.64
N ALA A 70 7.55 -0.76 10.34
CA ALA A 70 7.83 -0.65 11.78
C ALA A 70 6.96 -1.63 12.60
N LEU A 71 5.68 -1.75 12.23
CA LEU A 71 4.75 -2.69 12.84
C LEU A 71 5.24 -4.14 12.69
N ASN A 72 5.59 -4.54 11.47
CA ASN A 72 6.10 -5.88 11.18
C ASN A 72 7.45 -6.18 11.88
N GLN A 73 8.27 -5.17 12.15
CA GLN A 73 9.50 -5.33 12.94
C GLN A 73 9.24 -5.45 14.45
N SER A 74 8.12 -4.88 14.93
CA SER A 74 7.77 -4.83 16.35
C SER A 74 7.01 -6.05 16.88
N THR A 75 6.52 -6.93 16.00
CA THR A 75 5.66 -8.06 16.35
C THR A 75 6.14 -9.39 15.78
N SER A 76 5.55 -10.50 16.24
CA SER A 76 5.79 -11.83 15.67
C SER A 76 5.30 -11.93 14.22
N CYS A 77 5.83 -12.92 13.48
CA CYS A 77 5.58 -13.14 12.04
C CYS A 77 4.11 -13.41 11.65
N CYS A 78 3.20 -13.51 12.61
CA CYS A 78 1.78 -13.81 12.38
C CYS A 78 0.84 -12.65 12.71
N ALA A 79 1.36 -11.44 13.01
CA ALA A 79 0.52 -10.30 13.34
C ALA A 79 -0.33 -9.90 12.13
N VAL A 80 -1.65 -9.83 12.35
CA VAL A 80 -2.61 -9.35 11.36
C VAL A 80 -3.06 -7.95 11.77
N TRP A 81 -2.97 -7.00 10.85
CA TRP A 81 -3.28 -5.60 11.06
C TRP A 81 -4.65 -5.24 10.46
N ASP A 82 -5.38 -4.36 11.14
CA ASP A 82 -6.58 -3.72 10.63
C ASP A 82 -6.17 -2.56 9.72
N ASP A 83 -5.89 -2.89 8.46
CA ASP A 83 -5.47 -1.94 7.44
C ASP A 83 -6.48 -0.80 7.26
N ARG A 84 -7.80 -1.08 7.36
CA ARG A 84 -8.84 -0.05 7.26
C ARG A 84 -8.69 1.00 8.35
N LYS A 85 -8.53 0.57 9.60
CA LYS A 85 -8.34 1.49 10.73
C LYS A 85 -7.04 2.28 10.60
N ILE A 86 -5.95 1.62 10.20
CA ILE A 86 -4.66 2.30 10.00
C ILE A 86 -4.79 3.38 8.92
N ILE A 87 -5.37 3.05 7.77
CA ILE A 87 -5.53 3.99 6.65
C ILE A 87 -6.43 5.16 7.07
N GLN A 88 -7.54 4.91 7.78
CA GLN A 88 -8.40 5.98 8.30
C GLN A 88 -7.64 6.94 9.21
N GLU A 89 -6.85 6.44 10.16
CA GLU A 89 -6.08 7.30 11.08
C GLU A 89 -5.02 8.13 10.33
N LEU A 90 -4.42 7.56 9.27
CA LEU A 90 -3.49 8.29 8.41
C LEU A 90 -4.19 9.36 7.57
N VAL A 91 -5.35 9.06 7.00
CA VAL A 91 -6.17 10.00 6.21
C VAL A 91 -6.69 11.15 7.09
N ASP A 92 -7.13 10.85 8.32
CA ASP A 92 -7.56 11.84 9.32
C ASP A 92 -6.39 12.69 9.86
N ASN A 93 -5.16 12.41 9.42
CA ASN A 93 -3.93 13.01 9.90
C ASN A 93 -3.77 12.95 11.43
N LYS A 94 -4.19 11.84 12.04
CA LYS A 94 -4.00 11.58 13.47
C LYS A 94 -2.64 10.93 13.69
N GLU A 95 -1.80 11.60 14.46
CA GLU A 95 -0.48 11.09 14.80
C GLU A 95 -0.53 10.20 16.04
N HIS A 96 -0.04 8.97 15.88
CA HIS A 96 0.08 8.00 16.97
C HIS A 96 1.46 7.36 16.96
N SER A 97 1.91 6.90 18.13
CA SER A 97 3.10 6.08 18.23
C SER A 97 2.88 4.69 17.61
N VAL A 98 3.96 4.03 17.19
CA VAL A 98 3.89 2.62 16.72
C VAL A 98 3.23 1.73 17.78
N SER A 99 3.54 1.93 19.07
CA SER A 99 2.93 1.17 20.17
C SER A 99 1.41 1.33 20.25
N TRP A 100 0.86 2.50 19.91
CA TRP A 100 -0.58 2.71 19.86
C TRP A 100 -1.21 1.86 18.77
N TYR A 101 -0.63 1.83 17.56
CA TYR A 101 -1.09 0.98 16.47
C TYR A 101 -0.99 -0.52 16.82
N VAL A 102 0.08 -0.94 17.50
CA VAL A 102 0.22 -2.32 18.00
C VAL A 102 -0.95 -2.70 18.92
N GLN A 103 -1.38 -1.78 19.79
CA GLN A 103 -2.46 -2.03 20.74
C GLN A 103 -3.86 -1.90 20.14
N ASN A 104 -4.06 -1.01 19.16
CA ASN A 104 -5.38 -0.59 18.70
C ASN A 104 -5.75 -1.10 17.31
N CYS A 105 -4.78 -1.53 16.51
CA CYS A 105 -4.98 -1.95 15.12
C CYS A 105 -4.58 -3.41 14.88
N ARG A 106 -4.22 -4.16 15.92
CA ARG A 106 -3.95 -5.59 15.81
C ARG A 106 -5.26 -6.38 15.87
N VAL A 107 -5.47 -7.28 14.91
CA VAL A 107 -6.65 -8.16 14.83
C VAL A 107 -6.37 -9.52 15.48
N CYS A 108 -5.12 -10.02 15.38
CA CYS A 108 -4.70 -11.34 15.87
C CYS A 108 -3.20 -11.37 16.18
#